data_AF-A0A2D7B860-F1
#
_entry.id   AF-A0A2D7B860-F1
#
_cell.length_a   1.000
_cell.length_b   1.000
_cell.length_c   1.000
_cell.angle_alpha   90.00
_cell.angle_beta   90.00
_cell.angle_gamma   90.00
#
_symmetry.space_group_name_H-M   'P 1'
#
loop_
_entity.id
_entity.type
_entity.pdbx_description
1 polymer ?
#
loop_
_entity_poly.entity_id
_entity_poly.type
_entity_poly.pdbx_seq_one_letter_code
_entity_poly.pdbx_strand_id
1 'polypeptide(L)'
;MNCPDLVSASKRLVFRRATEENLSANGHLNMKLEQTEALEQRLCKACGFCCDGTLFLHVRIRESEPIRAYKKAGLQLMDSPEGKVTMRQPCSGFSKGSCQTYHCRPLRCGEFKCALLNQASEGAVTESNALEVIRETKKIRSRYTALLYQIFPELEQKPVVSTYRQIRKASKHLSGEALKLFRARKSQLKEYRESLQEALDLHFYDRQGKEDDDNSEST
;
A
#
# COMPACT_ATOMS: atom_id res chain seq x y z
N MET A 1 -3.32 22.44 8.48
CA MET A 1 -4.35 21.86 7.59
C MET A 1 -4.94 20.68 8.34
N ASN A 2 -6.12 20.82 8.93
CA ASN A 2 -6.69 19.79 9.78
C ASN A 2 -7.52 18.83 8.92
N CYS A 3 -7.12 17.56 8.90
CA CYS A 3 -8.02 16.48 8.51
C CYS A 3 -9.01 16.29 9.66
N PRO A 4 -10.33 16.28 9.42
CA PRO A 4 -11.29 16.07 10.49
C PRO A 4 -11.10 14.67 11.08
N ASP A 5 -11.15 14.58 12.41
CA ASP A 5 -11.15 13.29 13.10
C ASP A 5 -12.38 12.50 12.68
N LEU A 6 -12.14 11.34 12.06
CA LEU A 6 -13.16 10.33 11.78
C LEU A 6 -13.64 9.64 13.08
N VAL A 7 -12.93 9.86 14.18
CA VAL A 7 -13.19 9.26 15.51
C VAL A 7 -14.15 10.15 16.32
N SER A 8 -15.39 10.31 15.85
CA SER A 8 -16.45 10.89 16.67
C SER A 8 -17.75 10.09 16.57
N ALA A 9 -17.65 8.79 16.81
CA ALA A 9 -18.79 7.99 17.21
C ALA A 9 -18.30 6.90 18.18
N SER A 10 -18.88 6.86 19.38
CA SER A 10 -18.73 5.81 20.41
C SER A 10 -17.52 5.87 21.34
N LYS A 11 -17.48 6.87 22.23
CA LYS A 11 -16.99 6.70 23.61
C LYS A 11 -17.79 7.62 24.56
N ARG A 12 -19.01 7.21 24.94
CA ARG A 12 -19.55 7.65 26.24
C ARG A 12 -18.72 6.92 27.29
N LEU A 13 -17.69 7.57 27.82
CA LEU A 13 -16.99 7.08 29.01
C LEU A 13 -17.98 7.07 30.17
N VAL A 14 -18.45 5.87 30.54
CA VAL A 14 -19.00 5.64 31.87
C VAL A 14 -17.80 5.63 32.81
N PHE A 15 -17.60 6.71 33.58
CA PHE A 15 -16.58 6.78 34.61
C PHE A 15 -16.89 5.76 35.72
N ARG A 16 -16.24 4.60 35.69
CA ARG A 16 -16.04 3.76 36.86
C ARG A 16 -14.69 4.12 37.47
N ARG A 17 -14.62 4.30 38.80
CA ARG A 17 -13.37 4.59 39.53
C ARG A 17 -12.37 3.46 39.25
N ALA A 18 -11.28 3.78 38.57
CA ALA A 18 -10.18 2.84 38.35
C ALA A 18 -9.33 2.73 39.62
N THR A 19 -8.99 1.50 40.02
CA THR A 19 -8.02 1.22 41.10
C THR A 19 -6.59 1.52 40.63
N GLU A 20 -5.65 1.80 41.54
CA GLU A 20 -4.26 2.16 41.20
C GLU A 20 -3.55 1.11 40.31
N GLU A 21 -3.83 -0.17 40.53
CA GLU A 21 -3.37 -1.28 39.67
C GLU A 21 -3.90 -1.19 38.23
N ASN A 22 -5.17 -0.77 38.06
CA ASN A 22 -5.77 -0.55 36.76
C ASN A 22 -5.20 0.71 36.07
N LEU A 23 -4.81 1.76 36.81
CA LEU A 23 -4.14 2.92 36.21
C LEU A 23 -2.74 2.58 35.67
N SER A 24 -1.97 1.77 36.40
CA SER A 24 -0.63 1.33 35.98
C SER A 24 -0.68 0.40 34.77
N ALA A 25 -1.58 -0.59 34.78
CA ALA A 25 -1.78 -1.50 33.64
C ALA A 25 -2.29 -0.77 32.39
N ASN A 26 -3.25 0.16 32.54
CA ASN A 26 -3.73 0.99 31.43
C ASN A 26 -2.65 1.93 30.90
N GLY A 27 -1.77 2.45 31.77
CA GLY A 27 -0.62 3.26 31.36
C GLY A 27 0.38 2.47 30.50
N HIS A 28 0.72 1.24 30.91
CA HIS A 28 1.63 0.38 30.14
C HIS A 28 1.03 -0.07 28.80
N LEU A 29 -0.28 -0.38 28.77
CA LEU A 29 -0.98 -0.74 27.54
C LEU A 29 -1.05 0.42 26.54
N ASN A 30 -1.34 1.63 27.01
CA ASN A 30 -1.36 2.83 26.16
C ASN A 30 0.03 3.14 25.61
N MET A 31 1.08 3.07 26.45
CA MET A 31 2.46 3.30 26.00
C MET A 31 2.89 2.26 24.94
N LYS A 32 2.53 0.98 25.12
CA LYS A 32 2.82 -0.06 24.13
C LYS A 32 2.09 0.19 22.81
N LEU A 33 0.82 0.60 22.87
CA LEU A 33 0.03 0.91 21.68
C LEU A 33 0.61 2.10 20.91
N GLU A 34 0.96 3.20 21.59
CA GLU A 34 1.59 4.38 20.98
C GLU A 34 2.93 4.04 20.31
N GLN A 35 3.74 3.18 20.94
CA GLN A 35 4.99 2.70 20.38
C GLN A 35 4.79 1.87 19.11
N THR A 36 3.79 0.96 19.11
CA THR A 36 3.43 0.17 17.94
C THR A 36 2.93 1.06 16.80
N GLU A 37 2.04 2.02 17.06
CA GLU A 37 1.55 2.95 16.03
C GLU A 37 2.68 3.79 15.43
N ALA A 38 3.61 4.27 16.27
CA ALA A 38 4.77 5.02 15.81
C ALA A 38 5.70 4.17 14.92
N LEU A 39 5.92 2.90 15.30
CA LEU A 39 6.68 1.93 14.48
C LEU A 39 6.00 1.71 13.13
N GLU A 40 4.70 1.42 13.14
CA GLU A 40 3.93 1.17 11.92
C GLU A 40 4.01 2.37 10.97
N GLN A 41 3.88 3.58 11.51
CA GLN A 41 3.99 4.80 10.74
C GLN A 41 5.36 4.98 10.09
N ARG A 42 6.45 4.73 10.82
CA ARG A 42 7.81 4.81 10.27
C ARG A 42 7.99 3.83 9.12
N LEU A 43 7.60 2.57 9.32
CA LEU A 43 7.71 1.52 8.29
C LEU A 43 6.84 1.82 7.06
N CYS A 44 5.59 2.24 7.25
CA CYS A 44 4.69 2.56 6.13
C CYS A 44 5.22 3.73 5.29
N LYS A 45 5.69 4.81 5.95
CA LYS A 45 6.27 5.98 5.27
C LYS A 45 7.57 5.62 4.54
N ALA A 46 8.38 4.73 5.10
CA ALA A 46 9.60 4.23 4.47
C ALA A 46 9.31 3.26 3.31
N CYS A 47 8.19 2.54 3.33
CA CYS A 47 7.82 1.53 2.34
C CYS A 47 7.14 2.12 1.09
N GLY A 48 5.89 2.56 1.21
CA GLY A 48 5.13 3.17 0.11
C GLY A 48 4.56 2.22 -0.96
N PHE A 49 4.68 0.89 -0.86
CA PHE A 49 4.19 -0.01 -1.92
C PHE A 49 2.67 0.00 -2.15
N CYS A 50 1.89 0.37 -1.14
CA CYS A 50 0.46 0.62 -1.30
C CYS A 50 0.19 1.91 -2.10
N CYS A 51 1.07 2.91 -1.96
CA CYS A 51 0.94 4.26 -2.48
C CYS A 51 1.58 4.47 -3.86
N ASP A 52 2.54 3.64 -4.25
CA ASP A 52 3.23 3.73 -5.54
C ASP A 52 2.62 2.80 -6.61
N GLY A 53 1.55 2.08 -6.26
CA GLY A 53 0.85 1.13 -7.13
C GLY A 53 1.50 -0.24 -7.25
N THR A 54 2.46 -0.59 -6.39
CA THR A 54 3.05 -1.93 -6.33
C THR A 54 2.06 -2.98 -5.84
N LEU A 55 1.27 -2.66 -4.81
CA LEU A 55 0.30 -3.62 -4.25
C LEU A 55 -1.12 -3.42 -4.76
N PHE A 56 -1.53 -2.18 -5.03
CA PHE A 56 -2.92 -1.84 -5.32
C PHE A 56 -3.09 -1.07 -6.61
N LEU A 57 -4.21 -1.33 -7.29
CA LEU A 57 -4.65 -0.55 -8.45
C LEU A 57 -5.35 0.75 -8.04
N HIS A 58 -6.16 0.65 -6.99
CA HIS A 58 -7.03 1.70 -6.52
C HIS A 58 -7.45 1.41 -5.08
N VAL A 59 -7.86 2.45 -4.37
CA VAL A 59 -8.42 2.39 -3.02
C VAL A 59 -9.86 2.89 -3.09
N ARG A 60 -10.81 2.08 -2.62
CA ARG A 60 -12.20 2.51 -2.49
C ARG A 60 -12.34 3.44 -1.28
N ILE A 61 -13.04 4.55 -1.47
CA ILE A 61 -13.41 5.49 -0.42
C ILE A 61 -14.83 5.18 0.02
N ARG A 62 -15.06 5.00 1.32
CA ARG A 62 -16.40 4.79 1.87
C ARG A 62 -17.19 6.10 1.80
N GLU A 63 -18.50 5.99 1.65
CA GLU A 63 -19.40 7.15 1.55
C GLU A 63 -19.38 8.01 2.83
N SER A 64 -19.11 7.41 3.98
CA SER A 64 -18.98 8.09 5.27
C SER A 64 -17.67 8.88 5.43
N GLU A 65 -16.71 8.73 4.51
CA GLU A 65 -15.42 9.41 4.63
C GLU A 65 -15.46 10.87 4.18
N PRO A 66 -14.61 11.75 4.75
CA PRO A 66 -14.59 13.18 4.46
C PRO A 66 -13.92 13.48 3.11
N ILE A 67 -14.60 13.15 1.99
CA ILE A 67 -14.12 13.35 0.61
C ILE A 67 -13.56 14.77 0.39
N ARG A 68 -14.24 15.80 0.92
CA ARG A 68 -13.80 17.20 0.80
C ARG A 68 -12.45 17.45 1.48
N ALA A 69 -12.18 16.81 2.61
CA ALA A 69 -10.91 16.95 3.32
C ALA A 69 -9.78 16.29 2.55
N TYR A 70 -10.00 15.09 2.00
CA TYR A 70 -9.04 14.39 1.15
C TYR A 70 -8.63 15.21 -0.07
N LYS A 71 -9.61 15.79 -0.79
CA LYS A 71 -9.33 16.67 -1.92
C LYS A 71 -8.49 17.89 -1.52
N LYS A 72 -8.83 18.53 -0.39
CA LYS A 72 -8.04 19.66 0.16
C LYS A 72 -6.63 19.27 0.56
N ALA A 73 -6.43 18.04 1.02
CA ALA A 73 -5.11 17.48 1.34
C ALA A 73 -4.30 17.10 0.09
N GLY A 74 -4.87 17.24 -1.11
CA GLY A 74 -4.20 16.95 -2.39
C GLY A 74 -4.47 15.54 -2.93
N LEU A 75 -5.40 14.79 -2.34
CA LEU A 75 -5.81 13.49 -2.89
C LEU A 75 -6.76 13.64 -4.08
N GLN A 76 -6.39 13.07 -5.21
CA GLN A 76 -7.20 12.96 -6.41
C GLN A 76 -8.13 11.75 -6.30
N LEU A 77 -9.43 12.03 -6.28
CA LEU A 77 -10.49 11.03 -6.19
C LEU A 77 -11.32 11.05 -7.48
N MET A 78 -11.82 9.90 -7.88
CA MET A 78 -12.62 9.72 -9.08
C MET A 78 -13.77 8.75 -8.86
N ASP A 79 -14.84 8.93 -9.61
CA ASP A 79 -15.95 8.00 -9.63
C ASP A 79 -15.60 6.79 -10.50
N SER A 80 -15.92 5.59 -10.00
CA SER A 80 -15.85 4.35 -10.76
C SER A 80 -17.09 4.23 -11.66
N PRO A 81 -17.05 3.38 -12.71
CA PRO A 81 -18.22 3.12 -13.55
C PRO A 81 -19.46 2.66 -12.76
N GLU A 82 -19.25 2.04 -11.60
CA GLU A 82 -20.29 1.57 -10.68
C GLU A 82 -20.74 2.63 -9.67
N GLY A 83 -20.37 3.91 -9.88
CA GLY A 83 -20.77 5.03 -9.03
C GLY A 83 -20.05 5.12 -7.68
N LYS A 84 -18.94 4.37 -7.49
CA LYS A 84 -18.18 4.36 -6.23
C LYS A 84 -17.03 5.36 -6.29
N VAL A 85 -16.75 6.06 -5.20
CA VAL A 85 -15.58 6.95 -5.12
C VAL A 85 -14.31 6.14 -4.89
N THR A 86 -13.29 6.38 -5.71
CA THR A 86 -12.01 5.67 -5.68
C THR A 86 -10.83 6.63 -5.78
N MET A 87 -9.68 6.20 -5.26
CA MET A 87 -8.39 6.85 -5.42
C MET A 87 -7.47 5.91 -6.20
N ARG A 88 -7.00 6.32 -7.38
CA ARG A 88 -6.09 5.49 -8.17
C ARG A 88 -4.68 5.48 -7.61
N GLN A 89 -3.97 4.40 -7.89
CA GLN A 89 -2.54 4.29 -7.68
C GLN A 89 -1.79 4.49 -9.02
N PRO A 90 -0.60 5.11 -9.02
CA PRO A 90 0.08 5.72 -7.88
C PRO A 90 -0.73 6.86 -7.24
N CYS A 91 -0.73 6.91 -5.92
CA CYS A 91 -1.48 7.89 -5.15
C CYS A 91 -0.92 9.29 -5.37
N SER A 92 -1.78 10.25 -5.67
CA SER A 92 -1.41 11.68 -5.75
C SER A 92 -0.76 12.25 -4.48
N GLY A 93 -1.02 11.66 -3.31
CA GLY A 93 -0.35 11.99 -2.05
C GLY A 93 1.03 11.35 -1.87
N PHE A 94 1.50 10.52 -2.82
CA PHE A 94 2.81 9.88 -2.78
C PHE A 94 3.83 10.73 -3.54
N SER A 95 4.83 11.22 -2.83
CA SER A 95 5.90 12.03 -3.42
C SER A 95 7.20 11.82 -2.66
N LYS A 96 8.33 11.90 -3.37
CA LYS A 96 9.69 11.69 -2.82
C LYS A 96 9.84 10.38 -2.03
N GLY A 97 9.13 9.33 -2.44
CA GLY A 97 9.20 8.01 -1.82
C GLY A 97 8.39 7.83 -0.53
N SER A 98 7.57 8.80 -0.12
CA SER A 98 6.73 8.70 1.07
C SER A 98 5.33 9.30 0.88
N CYS A 99 4.37 8.88 1.70
CA CYS A 99 3.03 9.48 1.75
C CYS A 99 3.07 10.85 2.44
N GLN A 100 2.80 11.92 1.69
CA GLN A 100 2.76 13.30 2.17
C GLN A 100 1.48 13.63 2.93
N THR A 101 0.42 12.86 2.68
CA THR A 101 -0.90 13.00 3.32
C THR A 101 -1.12 11.95 4.41
N TYR A 102 -0.05 11.43 5.05
CA TYR A 102 -0.17 10.33 6.01
C TYR A 102 -1.09 10.64 7.20
N HIS A 103 -1.16 11.92 7.59
CA HIS A 103 -2.04 12.43 8.65
C HIS A 103 -3.52 12.53 8.21
N CYS A 104 -3.81 12.41 6.91
CA CYS A 104 -5.14 12.51 6.31
C CYS A 104 -5.36 11.37 5.32
N ARG A 105 -5.13 10.13 5.80
CA ARG A 105 -5.28 8.92 5.00
C ARG A 105 -6.75 8.49 4.93
N PRO A 106 -7.20 7.97 3.77
CA PRO A 106 -8.42 7.19 3.69
C PRO A 106 -8.44 6.06 4.73
N LEU A 107 -9.64 5.70 5.22
CA LEU A 107 -9.82 4.64 6.22
C LEU A 107 -9.15 3.34 5.76
N ARG A 108 -9.37 2.92 4.52
CA ARG A 108 -8.73 1.73 3.94
C ARG A 108 -7.21 1.80 3.92
N CYS A 109 -6.62 2.99 3.77
CA CYS A 109 -5.17 3.18 3.86
C CYS A 109 -4.65 3.13 5.30
N GLY A 110 -5.49 3.38 6.30
CA GLY A 110 -5.15 3.26 7.72
C GLY A 110 -5.40 1.86 8.29
N GLU A 111 -6.46 1.19 7.82
CA GLU A 111 -6.87 -0.16 8.26
C GLU A 111 -5.99 -1.26 7.68
N PHE A 112 -5.47 -1.09 6.47
CA PHE A 112 -4.64 -2.11 5.82
C PHE A 112 -3.28 -2.24 6.52
N LYS A 113 -2.99 -3.45 7.00
CA LYS A 113 -1.67 -3.85 7.48
C LYS A 113 -1.14 -5.01 6.63
N CYS A 114 -0.01 -4.79 5.94
CA CYS A 114 0.64 -5.87 5.19
C CYS A 114 1.30 -6.88 6.15
N ALA A 115 1.64 -8.07 5.63
CA ALA A 115 2.24 -9.13 6.46
C ALA A 115 3.49 -8.65 7.24
N LEU A 116 4.38 -7.90 6.61
CA LEU A 116 5.56 -7.32 7.27
C LEU A 116 5.19 -6.35 8.39
N LEU A 117 4.14 -5.55 8.20
CA LEU A 117 3.68 -4.61 9.22
C LEU A 117 3.10 -5.36 10.42
N ASN A 118 2.26 -6.38 10.19
CA ASN A 118 1.73 -7.23 11.25
C ASN A 118 2.86 -7.89 12.05
N GLN A 119 3.82 -8.52 11.36
CA GLN A 119 4.97 -9.16 12.01
C GLN A 119 5.81 -8.17 12.82
N ALA A 120 6.02 -6.95 12.32
CA ALA A 120 6.75 -5.92 13.05
C ALA A 120 5.99 -5.43 14.29
N SER A 121 4.67 -5.20 14.16
CA SER A 121 3.81 -4.76 15.26
C SER A 121 3.66 -5.78 16.37
N GLU A 122 3.72 -7.07 16.01
CA GLU A 122 3.72 -8.20 16.94
C GLU A 122 5.11 -8.46 17.55
N GLY A 123 6.16 -7.80 17.06
CA GLY A 123 7.54 -7.99 17.50
C GLY A 123 8.22 -9.25 16.94
N ALA A 124 7.59 -9.96 16.00
CA ALA A 124 8.17 -11.11 15.30
C ALA A 124 9.33 -10.70 14.36
N VAL A 125 9.30 -9.45 13.87
CA VAL A 125 10.37 -8.85 13.04
C VAL A 125 10.78 -7.52 13.65
N THR A 126 12.09 -7.28 13.79
CA THR A 126 12.60 -6.00 14.29
C THR A 126 12.44 -4.88 13.26
N GLU A 127 12.38 -3.62 13.69
CA GLU A 127 12.31 -2.47 12.77
C GLU A 127 13.45 -2.49 11.74
N SER A 128 14.67 -2.81 12.16
CA SER A 128 15.83 -2.91 11.27
C SER A 128 15.65 -3.97 10.18
N ASN A 129 15.18 -5.16 10.57
CA ASN A 129 14.94 -6.25 9.62
C ASN A 129 13.80 -5.91 8.66
N ALA A 130 12.74 -5.24 9.14
CA ALA A 130 11.66 -4.77 8.29
C ALA A 130 12.12 -3.70 7.29
N LEU A 131 12.96 -2.76 7.72
CA LEU A 131 13.57 -1.78 6.82
C LEU A 131 14.47 -2.43 5.77
N GLU A 132 15.19 -3.49 6.12
CA GLU A 132 15.98 -4.27 5.17
C GLU A 132 15.11 -4.97 4.12
N VAL A 133 14.03 -5.63 4.53
CA VAL A 133 13.05 -6.22 3.61
C VAL A 133 12.51 -5.16 2.64
N ILE A 134 12.06 -4.01 3.16
CA ILE A 134 11.58 -2.89 2.33
C ILE A 134 12.65 -2.45 1.32
N ARG A 135 13.90 -2.31 1.77
CA ARG A 135 15.03 -1.85 0.95
C ARG A 135 15.33 -2.82 -0.18
N GLU A 136 15.36 -4.13 0.11
CA GLU A 136 15.62 -5.16 -0.91
C GLU A 136 14.47 -5.29 -1.91
N THR A 137 13.21 -5.31 -1.45
CA THR A 137 12.06 -5.33 -2.36
C THR A 137 12.02 -4.08 -3.24
N LYS A 138 12.40 -2.91 -2.72
CA LYS A 138 12.52 -1.68 -3.52
C LYS A 138 13.56 -1.81 -4.63
N LYS A 139 14.72 -2.42 -4.35
CA LYS A 139 15.74 -2.68 -5.39
C LYS A 139 15.20 -3.58 -6.49
N ILE A 140 14.51 -4.67 -6.13
CA ILE A 140 13.92 -5.61 -7.10
C ILE A 140 12.88 -4.88 -7.96
N ARG A 141 11.97 -4.13 -7.32
CA ARG A 141 10.98 -3.29 -8.00
C ARG A 141 11.65 -2.32 -8.97
N SER A 142 12.67 -1.58 -8.53
CA SER A 142 13.39 -0.62 -9.37
C SER A 142 14.03 -1.26 -10.60
N ARG A 143 14.62 -2.47 -10.45
CA ARG A 143 15.17 -3.24 -11.59
C ARG A 143 14.07 -3.63 -12.58
N TYR A 144 12.94 -4.13 -12.07
CA TYR A 144 11.78 -4.47 -12.89
C TYR A 144 11.25 -3.25 -13.65
N THR A 145 10.94 -2.16 -12.94
CA THR A 145 10.34 -0.97 -13.54
C THR A 145 11.29 -0.26 -14.51
N ALA A 146 12.59 -0.20 -14.21
CA ALA A 146 13.57 0.42 -15.11
C ALA A 146 13.63 -0.31 -16.46
N LEU A 147 13.71 -1.64 -16.45
CA LEU A 147 13.69 -2.43 -17.68
C LEU A 147 12.33 -2.37 -18.38
N LEU A 148 11.24 -2.42 -17.60
CA LEU A 148 9.88 -2.32 -18.13
C LEU A 148 9.69 -1.02 -18.92
N TYR A 149 10.09 0.12 -18.37
CA TYR A 149 9.86 1.43 -18.98
C TYR A 149 10.81 1.73 -20.15
N GLN A 150 11.98 1.10 -20.19
CA GLN A 150 12.82 1.11 -21.39
C GLN A 150 12.14 0.41 -22.58
N ILE A 151 11.36 -0.63 -22.31
CA ILE A 151 10.66 -1.40 -23.36
C ILE A 151 9.28 -0.81 -23.67
N PHE A 152 8.57 -0.35 -22.64
CA PHE A 152 7.20 0.15 -22.69
C PHE A 152 7.07 1.49 -21.94
N PRO A 153 7.53 2.61 -22.53
CA PRO A 153 7.48 3.93 -21.89
C PRO A 153 6.05 4.35 -21.46
N GLU A 154 5.02 3.89 -22.16
CA GLU A 154 3.62 4.16 -21.84
C GLU A 154 3.15 3.59 -20.48
N LEU A 155 3.96 2.71 -19.88
CA LEU A 155 3.67 2.09 -18.58
C LEU A 155 4.27 2.83 -17.38
N GLU A 156 5.10 3.87 -17.57
CA GLU A 156 5.86 4.53 -16.50
C GLU A 156 5.00 5.05 -15.33
N GLN A 157 3.79 5.53 -15.64
CA GLN A 157 2.87 6.08 -14.63
C GLN A 157 1.73 5.10 -14.29
N LYS A 158 1.80 3.86 -14.78
CA LYS A 158 0.79 2.85 -14.46
C LYS A 158 1.15 2.15 -13.15
N PRO A 159 0.15 1.77 -12.32
CA PRO A 159 0.42 0.99 -11.13
C PRO A 159 1.09 -0.33 -11.50
N VAL A 160 2.20 -0.65 -10.83
CA VAL A 160 3.06 -1.81 -11.12
C VAL A 160 2.28 -3.11 -11.11
N VAL A 161 1.35 -3.30 -10.17
CA VAL A 161 0.48 -4.50 -10.09
C VAL A 161 -0.32 -4.76 -11.37
N SER A 162 -0.57 -3.72 -12.17
CA SER A 162 -1.33 -3.82 -13.42
C SER A 162 -0.48 -4.19 -14.64
N THR A 163 0.84 -4.03 -14.54
CA THR A 163 1.75 -4.07 -15.70
C THR A 163 1.81 -5.46 -16.32
N TYR A 164 1.61 -6.52 -15.52
CA TYR A 164 1.65 -7.90 -15.99
C TYR A 164 0.64 -8.19 -17.10
N ARG A 165 -0.60 -7.71 -16.93
CA ARG A 165 -1.67 -7.85 -17.94
C ARG A 165 -1.41 -6.95 -19.14
N GLN A 166 -0.83 -5.77 -18.92
CA GLN A 166 -0.59 -4.76 -19.96
C GLN A 166 0.54 -5.12 -20.91
N ILE A 167 1.62 -5.74 -20.44
CA ILE A 167 2.76 -6.17 -21.27
C ILE A 167 2.29 -7.06 -22.42
N ARG A 168 1.38 -8.02 -22.17
CA ARG A 168 0.87 -8.91 -23.23
C ARG A 168 0.17 -8.12 -24.33
N LYS A 169 -0.62 -7.11 -23.97
CA LYS A 169 -1.31 -6.25 -24.94
C LYS A 169 -0.31 -5.36 -25.68
N ALA A 170 0.55 -4.65 -24.95
CA ALA A 170 1.54 -3.74 -25.50
C ALA A 170 2.53 -4.45 -26.44
N SER A 171 2.96 -5.65 -26.10
CA SER A 171 3.92 -6.43 -26.90
C SER A 171 3.43 -6.76 -28.31
N LYS A 172 2.11 -6.81 -28.57
CA LYS A 172 1.54 -7.04 -29.91
C LYS A 172 1.77 -5.87 -30.87
N HIS A 173 2.00 -4.68 -30.33
CA HIS A 173 2.15 -3.45 -31.10
C HIS A 173 3.61 -2.99 -31.18
N LEU A 174 4.54 -3.74 -30.58
CA LEU A 174 5.97 -3.43 -30.66
C LEU A 174 6.51 -3.63 -32.07
N SER A 175 7.33 -2.68 -32.50
CA SER A 175 8.05 -2.72 -33.77
C SER A 175 9.46 -2.12 -33.59
N GLY A 176 10.31 -2.24 -34.62
CA GLY A 176 11.64 -1.63 -34.65
C GLY A 176 12.53 -1.99 -33.46
N GLU A 177 13.23 -0.99 -32.91
CA GLU A 177 14.17 -1.15 -31.79
C GLU A 177 13.51 -1.63 -30.50
N ALA A 178 12.28 -1.20 -30.21
CA ALA A 178 11.56 -1.62 -29.02
C ALA A 178 11.24 -3.14 -29.07
N LEU A 179 10.89 -3.67 -30.24
CA LEU A 179 10.70 -5.12 -30.42
C LEU A 179 12.01 -5.91 -30.28
N LYS A 180 13.12 -5.39 -30.80
CA LYS A 180 14.46 -6.01 -30.63
C LYS A 180 14.85 -6.05 -29.16
N LEU A 181 14.72 -4.93 -28.45
CA LEU A 181 15.01 -4.82 -27.03
C LEU A 181 14.13 -5.77 -26.21
N PHE A 182 12.82 -5.79 -26.48
CA PHE A 182 11.90 -6.71 -25.81
C PHE A 182 12.32 -8.17 -26.01
N ARG A 183 12.63 -8.59 -27.24
CA ARG A 183 13.08 -9.96 -27.52
C ARG A 183 14.37 -10.31 -26.78
N ALA A 184 15.35 -9.40 -26.78
CA ALA A 184 16.64 -9.59 -26.11
C ALA A 184 16.52 -9.65 -24.58
N ARG A 185 15.58 -8.89 -23.99
CA ARG A 185 15.45 -8.72 -22.54
C ARG A 185 14.24 -9.43 -21.93
N LYS A 186 13.44 -10.15 -22.73
CA LYS A 186 12.20 -10.81 -22.28
C LYS A 186 12.42 -11.74 -21.08
N SER A 187 13.50 -12.52 -21.10
CA SER A 187 13.84 -13.44 -20.00
C SER A 187 14.15 -12.68 -18.72
N GLN A 188 14.99 -11.64 -18.82
CA GLN A 188 15.36 -10.79 -17.68
C GLN A 188 14.17 -10.03 -17.11
N LEU A 189 13.27 -9.52 -17.97
CA LEU A 189 12.03 -8.87 -17.52
C LEU A 189 11.13 -9.85 -16.76
N LYS A 190 11.02 -11.09 -17.26
CA LYS A 190 10.25 -12.16 -16.59
C LYS A 190 10.87 -12.51 -15.24
N GLU A 191 12.19 -12.65 -15.16
CA GLU A 191 12.92 -12.95 -13.93
C GLU A 191 12.71 -11.85 -12.87
N TYR A 192 12.94 -10.58 -13.22
CA TYR A 192 12.71 -9.47 -12.29
C TYR A 192 11.27 -9.39 -11.80
N ARG A 193 10.32 -9.72 -12.66
CA ARG A 193 8.90 -9.80 -12.28
C ARG A 193 8.67 -10.91 -11.26
N GLU A 194 9.22 -12.10 -11.51
CA GLU A 194 9.05 -13.26 -10.65
C GLU A 194 9.71 -13.04 -9.28
N SER A 195 10.91 -12.47 -9.25
CA SER A 195 11.56 -12.05 -7.99
C SER A 195 10.76 -10.99 -7.24
N LEU A 196 10.14 -10.03 -7.96
CA LEU A 196 9.28 -9.04 -7.32
C LEU A 196 8.06 -9.72 -6.69
N GLN A 197 7.36 -10.56 -7.45
CA GLN A 197 6.17 -11.26 -6.97
C GLN A 197 6.49 -12.14 -5.76
N GLU A 198 7.59 -12.89 -5.79
CA GLU A 198 8.03 -13.72 -4.67
C GLU A 198 8.28 -12.88 -3.40
N ALA A 199 8.97 -11.75 -3.52
CA ALA A 199 9.20 -10.85 -2.39
C ALA A 199 7.88 -10.26 -1.85
N LEU A 200 6.92 -9.95 -2.74
CA LEU A 200 5.60 -9.46 -2.34
C LEU A 200 4.78 -10.55 -1.64
N ASP A 201 4.77 -11.77 -2.14
CA ASP A 201 4.07 -12.93 -1.55
C ASP A 201 4.64 -13.31 -0.19
N LEU A 202 5.96 -13.20 -0.03
CA LEU A 202 6.63 -13.57 1.22
C LEU A 202 6.41 -12.55 2.34
N HIS A 203 6.37 -11.26 2.02
CA HIS A 203 6.45 -10.19 3.02
C HIS A 203 5.29 -9.20 3.02
N PHE A 204 4.50 -9.08 1.96
CA PHE A 204 3.51 -8.00 1.82
C PHE A 204 2.08 -8.48 1.67
N TYR A 205 1.85 -9.56 0.94
CA TYR A 205 0.55 -10.19 0.90
C TYR A 205 0.32 -11.05 2.14
N ASP A 206 -0.91 -11.01 2.64
CA ASP A 206 -1.30 -11.87 3.74
C ASP A 206 -1.42 -13.32 3.23
N ARG A 207 -0.81 -14.26 3.96
CA ARG A 207 -0.94 -15.68 3.65
C ARG A 207 -2.32 -16.22 4.06
N GLN A 208 -3.04 -15.52 4.95
CA GLN A 208 -4.35 -15.94 5.45
C GLN A 208 -5.52 -15.45 4.59
N GLY A 209 -5.33 -14.46 3.72
CA GLY A 209 -6.41 -13.88 2.89
C GLY A 209 -6.67 -14.56 1.55
N LYS A 210 -6.03 -15.70 1.25
CA LYS A 210 -6.21 -16.40 -0.04
C LYS A 210 -7.50 -17.23 -0.11
N GLU A 211 -8.20 -17.43 1.00
CA GLU A 211 -9.45 -18.23 1.06
C GLU A 211 -10.73 -17.40 0.84
N ASP A 212 -10.70 -16.07 1.05
CA ASP A 212 -11.92 -15.26 1.06
C ASP A 212 -12.30 -14.62 -0.29
N ASP A 213 -11.34 -14.45 -1.23
CA ASP A 213 -11.61 -13.78 -2.52
C ASP A 213 -12.25 -14.71 -3.58
N ASP A 214 -12.13 -16.04 -3.45
CA ASP A 214 -12.76 -17.02 -4.36
C ASP A 214 -14.29 -17.15 -4.15
N ASN A 215 -14.85 -16.55 -3.09
CA ASN A 215 -16.27 -16.64 -2.76
C ASN A 215 -17.07 -15.36 -3.04
N SER A 216 -16.49 -14.36 -3.72
CA SER A 216 -17.15 -13.08 -4.02
C SER A 216 -17.50 -12.85 -5.49
N GLU A 217 -17.29 -13.84 -6.37
CA GLU A 217 -17.66 -13.80 -7.79
C GLU A 217 -18.90 -14.65 -8.13
N SER A 218 -19.77 -14.92 -7.15
CA SER A 218 -21.07 -15.55 -7.37
C SER A 218 -22.19 -14.85 -6.60
N THR A 219 -22.62 -13.69 -7.08
CA THR A 219 -24.04 -13.24 -7.09
C THR A 219 -24.21 -12.05 -8.02
#